data_AF-A0A0M8VM44-F1
#
_entry.id   AF-A0A0M8VM44-F1
#
_cell.length_a   1.000
_cell.length_b   1.000
_cell.length_c   1.000
_cell.angle_alpha   90.00
_cell.angle_beta   90.00
_cell.angle_gamma   90.00
#
_symmetry.space_group_name_H-M   'P 1'
#
loop_
_entity.id
_entity.type
_entity.pdbx_description
1 polymer ?
#
loop_
_entity_poly.entity_id
_entity_poly.type
_entity_poly.pdbx_seq_one_letter_code
_entity_poly.pdbx_strand_id
1 'polypeptide(L)'
;MSDEPIWDEWAHRVYLTWLAREIRYAQVSLAEVYEQASRTPPPQGTWISLETFLMFTAKVSKTLSPLLTDKPRTSKGQTHEGWEWRQVRGSYLRNLLGVDDTSPVLDPKVRDASEHFDERLDEWVAHQPRPSADPIEAGDLPDFPSVPMRQVDQELWVVEIAGEELDLKAIEIELRRILARVTELEPLATVEDPGLATLLARLPPFPPELGLDAPTRRPDEDVRTRTDREPAAVHQREPNETTVPRVADALAPAQETDEQGPDAPEAD
;
A
#
# COMPACT_ATOMS: atom_id res chain seq x y z
N MET A 1 -24.12 20.27 -15.15
CA MET A 1 -23.30 19.10 -14.81
C MET A 1 -23.67 18.04 -15.81
N SER A 2 -22.71 17.48 -16.54
CA SER A 2 -22.98 16.43 -17.53
C SER A 2 -23.62 15.23 -16.81
N ASP A 3 -24.67 14.66 -17.39
CA ASP A 3 -25.39 13.48 -16.89
C ASP A 3 -24.57 12.17 -16.99
N GLU A 4 -23.28 12.26 -17.33
CA GLU A 4 -22.41 11.09 -17.35
C GLU A 4 -22.14 10.65 -15.90
N PRO A 5 -22.48 9.40 -15.54
CA PRO A 5 -22.14 8.90 -14.23
C PRO A 5 -20.61 8.92 -14.11
N ILE A 6 -20.11 9.66 -13.11
CA ILE A 6 -18.70 9.66 -12.68
C ILE A 6 -18.16 8.23 -12.44
N TRP A 7 -19.08 7.28 -12.27
CA TRP A 7 -18.87 5.84 -12.10
C TRP A 7 -19.14 5.08 -13.39
N ASP A 8 -18.32 5.32 -14.41
CA ASP A 8 -18.28 4.47 -15.59
C ASP A 8 -17.45 3.18 -15.34
N GLU A 9 -17.44 2.29 -16.34
CA GLU A 9 -16.68 1.04 -16.27
C GLU A 9 -15.18 1.28 -16.03
N TRP A 10 -14.65 2.38 -16.57
CA TRP A 10 -13.24 2.73 -16.43
C TRP A 10 -12.90 3.14 -14.99
N ALA A 11 -13.65 4.05 -14.39
CA ALA A 11 -13.48 4.47 -13.01
C ALA A 11 -13.59 3.27 -12.06
N HIS A 12 -14.58 2.40 -12.30
CA HIS A 12 -14.77 1.15 -11.56
C HIS A 12 -13.49 0.29 -11.57
N ARG A 13 -12.94 -0.02 -12.74
CA ARG A 13 -11.71 -0.81 -12.88
C ARG A 13 -10.54 -0.16 -12.15
N VAL A 14 -10.33 1.15 -12.33
CA VAL A 14 -9.23 1.88 -11.68
C VAL A 14 -9.27 1.74 -10.16
N TYR A 15 -10.44 1.94 -9.54
CA TYR A 15 -10.56 1.86 -8.08
C TYR A 15 -10.42 0.43 -7.57
N LEU A 16 -10.94 -0.58 -8.27
CA LEU A 16 -10.77 -1.98 -7.87
C LEU A 16 -9.32 -2.43 -7.98
N THR A 17 -8.63 -2.11 -9.08
CA THR A 17 -7.20 -2.40 -9.23
C THR A 17 -6.37 -1.73 -8.15
N TRP A 18 -6.66 -0.46 -7.85
CA TRP A 18 -5.99 0.27 -6.79
C TRP A 18 -6.23 -0.37 -5.42
N LEU A 19 -7.48 -0.73 -5.09
CA LEU A 19 -7.82 -1.39 -3.83
C LEU A 19 -7.11 -2.74 -3.70
N ALA A 20 -7.10 -3.57 -4.74
CA ALA A 20 -6.40 -4.85 -4.73
C ALA A 20 -4.92 -4.68 -4.40
N ARG A 21 -4.27 -3.67 -4.99
CA ARG A 21 -2.86 -3.36 -4.73
C ARG A 21 -2.61 -3.01 -3.26
N GLU A 22 -3.36 -2.04 -2.73
CA GLU A 22 -3.16 -1.61 -1.34
C GLU A 22 -3.46 -2.75 -0.34
N ILE A 23 -4.48 -3.57 -0.62
CA ILE A 23 -4.80 -4.74 0.23
C ILE A 23 -3.66 -5.76 0.20
N ARG A 24 -3.07 -6.06 -0.96
CA ARG A 24 -1.93 -6.98 -1.05
C ARG A 24 -0.72 -6.46 -0.30
N TYR A 25 -0.41 -5.17 -0.42
CA TYR A 25 0.68 -4.58 0.36
C TYR A 25 0.43 -4.69 1.87
N ALA A 26 -0.81 -4.44 2.32
CA ALA A 26 -1.17 -4.69 3.71
C ALA A 26 -0.96 -6.16 4.11
N GLN A 27 -1.43 -7.11 3.31
CA GLN A 27 -1.30 -8.54 3.59
C GLN A 27 0.15 -9.03 3.65
N VAL A 28 1.01 -8.57 2.74
CA VAL A 28 2.45 -8.89 2.76
C VAL A 28 3.09 -8.37 4.03
N SER A 29 2.87 -7.10 4.36
CA SER A 29 3.41 -6.50 5.59
C SER A 29 2.88 -7.17 6.86
N LEU A 30 1.62 -7.60 6.88
CA LEU A 30 1.07 -8.34 8.02
C LEU A 30 1.70 -9.73 8.17
N ALA A 31 1.94 -10.43 7.06
CA ALA A 31 2.65 -11.72 7.09
C ALA A 31 4.06 -11.56 7.68
N GLU A 32 4.77 -10.47 7.33
CA GLU A 32 6.06 -10.14 7.95
C GLU A 32 5.94 -9.81 9.44
N VAL A 33 4.88 -9.11 9.87
CA VAL A 33 4.61 -8.89 11.30
C VAL A 33 4.46 -10.23 12.02
N TYR A 34 3.66 -11.15 11.49
CA TYR A 34 3.48 -12.47 12.10
C TYR A 34 4.78 -13.26 12.18
N GLU A 35 5.59 -13.24 11.11
CA GLU A 35 6.88 -13.93 11.09
C GLU A 35 7.86 -13.33 12.11
N GLN A 36 8.00 -12.00 12.11
CA GLN A 36 9.02 -11.33 12.91
C GLN A 36 8.63 -11.20 14.38
N ALA A 37 7.36 -10.95 14.68
CA ALA A 37 6.88 -10.85 16.06
C ALA A 37 7.09 -12.16 16.82
N SER A 38 7.06 -13.32 16.17
CA SER A 38 7.32 -14.62 16.80
C SER A 38 8.72 -14.76 17.45
N ARG A 39 9.64 -13.83 17.17
CA ARG A 39 10.99 -13.80 17.75
C ARG A 39 10.97 -13.05 19.08
N THR A 40 11.77 -13.50 20.04
CA THR A 40 11.84 -12.87 21.38
C THR A 40 13.26 -12.36 21.66
N PRO A 41 13.48 -11.04 21.81
CA PRO A 41 12.50 -9.96 21.59
C PRO A 41 12.19 -9.77 20.09
N PRO A 42 11.04 -9.16 19.73
CA PRO A 42 10.74 -8.84 18.34
C PRO A 42 11.83 -7.92 17.74
N PRO A 43 12.33 -8.20 16.53
CA PRO A 43 13.31 -7.32 15.88
C PRO A 43 12.65 -5.99 15.51
N GLN A 44 13.46 -4.94 15.36
CA GLN A 44 13.00 -3.59 14.95
C GLN A 44 12.18 -3.62 13.64
N GLY A 45 12.51 -4.54 12.72
CA GLY A 45 11.77 -4.73 11.48
C GLY A 45 10.27 -4.98 11.68
N THR A 46 9.87 -5.59 12.81
CA THR A 46 8.46 -5.89 13.12
C THR A 46 7.64 -4.61 13.11
N TRP A 47 8.21 -3.52 13.63
CA TRP A 47 7.54 -2.23 13.70
C TRP A 47 7.44 -1.53 12.36
N ILE A 48 8.45 -1.68 11.50
CA ILE A 48 8.42 -1.17 10.13
C ILE A 48 7.31 -1.89 9.34
N SER A 49 7.24 -3.22 9.45
CA SER A 49 6.18 -4.00 8.81
C SER A 49 4.80 -3.66 9.38
N LEU A 50 4.68 -3.42 10.69
CA LEU A 50 3.41 -3.00 11.30
C LEU A 50 2.97 -1.60 10.82
N GLU A 51 3.87 -0.62 10.80
CA GLU A 51 3.56 0.71 10.25
C GLU A 51 3.13 0.62 8.79
N THR A 52 3.83 -0.20 8.01
CA THR A 52 3.50 -0.41 6.60
C THR A 52 2.11 -1.02 6.45
N PHE A 53 1.78 -2.04 7.25
CA PHE A 53 0.44 -2.63 7.32
C PHE A 53 -0.64 -1.60 7.67
N LEU A 54 -0.45 -0.82 8.73
CA LEU A 54 -1.41 0.19 9.18
C LEU A 54 -1.59 1.29 8.13
N MET A 55 -0.51 1.76 7.51
CA MET A 55 -0.55 2.74 6.44
C MET A 55 -1.40 2.24 5.26
N PHE A 56 -1.16 1.02 4.77
CA PHE A 56 -1.90 0.48 3.64
C PHE A 56 -3.37 0.19 3.99
N THR A 57 -3.65 -0.30 5.19
CA THR A 57 -5.02 -0.49 5.68
C THR A 57 -5.74 0.85 5.82
N ALA A 58 -5.08 1.89 6.32
CA ALA A 58 -5.61 3.25 6.39
C ALA A 58 -5.93 3.82 5.01
N LYS A 59 -5.14 3.53 3.97
CA LYS A 59 -5.44 3.93 2.58
C LYS A 59 -6.69 3.22 2.05
N VAL A 60 -6.83 1.91 2.27
CA VAL A 60 -8.05 1.15 1.94
C VAL A 60 -9.25 1.77 2.66
N SER A 61 -9.15 1.98 3.97
CA SER A 61 -10.17 2.63 4.80
C SER A 61 -10.56 4.02 4.26
N LYS A 62 -9.59 4.89 3.95
CA LYS A 62 -9.79 6.23 3.36
C LYS A 62 -10.51 6.19 2.00
N THR A 63 -10.37 5.11 1.26
CA THR A 63 -10.99 4.96 -0.06
C THR A 63 -12.44 4.51 0.06
N LEU A 64 -12.72 3.56 0.96
CA LEU A 64 -14.05 3.02 1.24
C LEU A 64 -14.90 3.96 2.11
N SER A 65 -14.26 4.64 3.06
CA SER A 65 -14.87 5.60 3.99
C SER A 65 -14.01 6.87 4.01
N PRO A 66 -14.16 7.77 3.02
CA PRO A 66 -13.49 9.07 3.08
C PRO A 66 -13.94 9.78 4.36
N LEU A 67 -13.02 10.52 5.01
CA LEU A 67 -13.36 11.21 6.26
C LEU A 67 -14.65 12.03 6.08
N LEU A 68 -15.68 11.62 6.82
CA LEU A 68 -16.97 12.30 6.93
C LEU A 68 -16.76 13.55 7.78
N THR A 69 -16.02 14.51 7.24
CA THR A 69 -16.17 15.88 7.74
C THR A 69 -17.48 16.40 7.15
N ASP A 70 -18.42 16.79 8.01
CA ASP A 70 -19.74 17.35 7.64
C ASP A 70 -19.65 18.57 6.71
N LYS A 71 -18.44 19.12 6.57
CA LYS A 71 -18.16 20.28 5.74
C LYS A 71 -16.99 19.95 4.81
N PRO A 72 -17.05 20.35 3.55
CA PRO A 72 -15.90 20.30 2.67
C PRO A 72 -14.76 21.10 3.31
N ARG A 73 -13.66 20.43 3.65
CA ARG A 73 -12.42 21.12 4.01
C ARG A 73 -11.90 21.81 2.77
N THR A 74 -12.14 23.11 2.63
CA THR A 74 -11.52 23.95 1.61
C THR A 74 -10.06 24.23 2.00
N SER A 75 -9.25 23.17 2.08
CA SER A 75 -7.80 23.32 2.13
C SER A 75 -7.27 23.53 0.72
N LYS A 76 -6.02 24.02 0.63
CA LYS A 76 -5.36 24.31 -0.65
C LYS A 76 -5.37 23.05 -1.53
N GLY A 77 -6.09 23.11 -2.65
CA GLY A 77 -6.20 22.00 -3.61
C GLY A 77 -7.43 21.08 -3.45
N GLN A 78 -8.33 21.33 -2.50
CA GLN A 78 -9.60 20.60 -2.41
C GLN A 78 -10.76 21.43 -2.96
N THR A 79 -11.47 20.89 -3.95
CA THR A 79 -12.73 21.44 -4.47
C THR A 79 -13.92 20.81 -3.75
N HIS A 80 -15.05 21.52 -3.71
CA HIS A 80 -16.31 20.96 -3.20
C HIS A 80 -16.74 19.72 -3.99
N GLU A 81 -16.67 19.81 -5.31
CA GLU A 81 -16.92 18.71 -6.24
C GLU A 81 -16.03 17.48 -5.94
N GLY A 82 -14.73 17.69 -5.73
CA GLY A 82 -13.81 16.61 -5.39
C GLY A 82 -14.11 15.98 -4.02
N TRP A 83 -14.71 16.71 -3.08
CA TRP A 83 -15.21 16.15 -1.82
C TRP A 83 -16.47 15.31 -2.05
N GLU A 84 -17.44 15.81 -2.83
CA GLU A 84 -18.66 15.07 -3.18
C GLU A 84 -18.31 13.75 -3.89
N TRP A 85 -17.38 13.77 -4.83
CA TRP A 85 -16.92 12.58 -5.54
C TRP A 85 -16.35 11.51 -4.62
N ARG A 86 -15.61 11.92 -3.57
CA ARG A 86 -15.11 10.98 -2.57
C ARG A 86 -16.27 10.32 -1.81
N GLN A 87 -17.27 11.10 -1.40
CA GLN A 87 -18.42 10.59 -0.66
C GLN A 87 -19.23 9.59 -1.49
N VAL A 88 -19.48 9.93 -2.76
CA VAL A 88 -20.15 9.02 -3.70
C VAL A 88 -19.31 7.77 -3.93
N ARG A 89 -17.97 7.91 -4.12
CA ARG A 89 -17.06 6.76 -4.23
C ARG A 89 -17.18 5.81 -3.06
N GLY A 90 -17.04 6.33 -1.83
CA GLY A 90 -17.00 5.49 -0.64
C GLY A 90 -18.28 4.69 -0.51
N SER A 91 -19.42 5.35 -0.68
CA SER A 91 -20.74 4.71 -0.67
C SER A 91 -20.89 3.66 -1.77
N TYR A 92 -20.49 4.00 -3.01
CA TYR A 92 -20.55 3.07 -4.14
C TYR A 92 -19.68 1.82 -3.91
N LEU A 93 -18.40 2.00 -3.57
CA LEU A 93 -17.46 0.90 -3.37
C LEU A 93 -17.86 0.02 -2.18
N ARG A 94 -18.33 0.59 -1.08
CA ARG A 94 -18.80 -0.20 0.07
C ARG A 94 -20.00 -1.07 -0.28
N ASN A 95 -20.98 -0.50 -0.98
CA ASN A 95 -22.14 -1.26 -1.46
C ASN A 95 -21.71 -2.39 -2.42
N LEU A 96 -20.83 -2.08 -3.37
CA LEU A 96 -20.33 -3.02 -4.37
C LEU A 96 -19.56 -4.19 -3.75
N LEU A 97 -18.75 -3.90 -2.73
CA LEU A 97 -17.88 -4.85 -2.05
C LEU A 97 -18.54 -5.52 -0.82
N GLY A 98 -19.76 -5.12 -0.48
CA GLY A 98 -20.47 -5.59 0.71
C GLY A 98 -19.70 -5.29 2.00
N VAL A 99 -19.18 -4.07 2.14
CA VAL A 99 -18.48 -3.60 3.34
C VAL A 99 -19.47 -2.78 4.17
N ASP A 100 -19.84 -3.29 5.34
CA ASP A 100 -20.72 -2.58 6.27
C ASP A 100 -19.96 -1.60 7.18
N ASP A 101 -20.70 -0.76 7.91
CA ASP A 101 -20.15 0.25 8.82
C ASP A 101 -19.45 -0.35 10.06
N THR A 102 -19.62 -1.64 10.33
CA THR A 102 -18.98 -2.36 11.44
C THR A 102 -17.69 -3.09 11.03
N SER A 103 -17.33 -3.00 9.75
CA SER A 103 -16.12 -3.59 9.20
C SER A 103 -14.87 -3.10 9.97
N PRO A 104 -13.98 -4.01 10.43
CA PRO A 104 -12.78 -3.63 11.19
C PRO A 104 -11.80 -2.78 10.37
N VAL A 105 -11.86 -2.83 9.03
CA VAL A 105 -11.06 -1.97 8.13
C VAL A 105 -11.56 -0.51 8.16
N LEU A 106 -12.81 -0.27 8.54
CA LEU A 106 -13.38 1.08 8.64
C LEU A 106 -13.22 1.71 10.02
N ASP A 107 -12.71 0.97 11.01
CA ASP A 107 -12.46 1.51 12.35
C ASP A 107 -11.55 2.74 12.26
N PRO A 108 -11.98 3.92 12.76
CA PRO A 108 -11.15 5.12 12.79
C PRO A 108 -9.76 4.88 13.40
N LYS A 109 -9.66 3.99 14.40
CA LYS A 109 -8.40 3.64 15.05
C LYS A 109 -7.36 3.13 14.06
N VAL A 110 -7.77 2.35 13.05
CA VAL A 110 -6.86 1.84 12.01
C VAL A 110 -6.21 2.98 11.24
N ARG A 111 -6.95 4.06 10.99
CA ARG A 111 -6.45 5.23 10.25
C ARG A 111 -5.53 6.05 11.14
N ASP A 112 -5.99 6.28 12.36
CA ASP A 112 -5.36 7.22 13.26
C ASP A 112 -4.10 6.62 13.87
N ALA A 113 -4.06 5.30 14.10
CA ALA A 113 -2.97 4.56 14.74
C ALA A 113 -1.57 4.86 14.17
N SER A 114 -1.48 5.09 12.86
CA SER A 114 -0.22 5.45 12.21
C SER A 114 -0.06 6.94 11.94
N GLU A 115 -1.15 7.68 11.67
CA GLU A 115 -1.08 9.08 11.21
C GLU A 115 -0.83 10.07 12.34
N HIS A 116 -1.33 9.76 13.54
CA HIS A 116 -1.30 10.64 14.72
C HIS A 116 -0.50 10.03 15.87
N PHE A 117 0.56 9.29 15.55
CA PHE A 117 1.35 8.60 16.57
C PHE A 117 2.14 9.59 17.45
N ASP A 118 2.64 10.67 16.86
CA ASP A 118 3.34 11.74 17.58
C ASP A 118 2.43 12.45 18.59
N GLU A 119 1.21 12.81 18.18
CA GLU A 119 0.20 13.41 19.06
C GLU A 119 -0.18 12.48 20.21
N ARG A 120 -0.38 11.18 19.94
CA ARG A 120 -0.65 10.18 20.99
C ARG A 120 0.55 9.97 21.92
N LEU A 121 1.77 10.03 21.40
CA LEU A 121 2.97 9.93 22.23
C LEU A 121 3.06 11.14 23.16
N ASP A 122 2.79 12.35 22.68
CA ASP A 122 2.76 13.55 23.50
C ASP A 122 1.69 13.45 24.60
N GLU A 123 0.49 13.00 24.26
CA GLU A 123 -0.58 12.74 25.24
C GLU A 123 -0.15 11.69 26.26
N TRP A 124 0.42 10.57 25.81
CA TRP A 124 0.89 9.50 26.70
C TRP A 124 1.95 10.03 27.67
N VAL A 125 2.97 10.74 27.17
CA VAL A 125 4.06 11.35 27.96
C VAL A 125 3.50 12.36 28.96
N ALA A 126 2.49 13.15 28.58
CA ALA A 126 1.87 14.13 29.47
C ALA A 126 1.17 13.49 30.68
N HIS A 127 0.67 12.25 30.53
CA HIS A 127 -0.03 11.52 31.59
C HIS A 127 0.87 10.62 32.44
N GLN A 128 2.15 10.43 32.05
CA GLN A 128 3.06 9.61 32.84
C GLN A 128 3.61 10.36 34.07
N PRO A 129 3.82 9.65 35.19
CA PRO A 129 4.55 10.21 36.31
C PRO A 129 5.96 10.58 35.85
N ARG A 130 6.38 11.82 36.13
CA ARG A 130 7.75 12.26 35.86
C ARG A 130 8.65 11.78 37.00
N PRO A 131 9.59 10.87 36.77
CA PRO A 131 10.56 10.50 37.80
C PRO A 131 11.37 11.73 38.23
N SER A 132 11.65 11.86 39.53
CA SER A 132 12.62 12.83 40.03
C SER A 132 14.04 12.39 39.63
N ALA A 133 15.00 13.32 39.69
CA ALA A 133 16.40 13.01 39.38
C ALA A 133 17.01 12.03 40.40
N ASP A 134 16.73 12.22 41.69
CA ASP A 134 17.36 11.45 42.77
C ASP A 134 17.17 9.91 42.66
N PRO A 135 15.96 9.37 42.36
CA PRO A 135 15.77 7.94 42.12
C PRO A 135 16.54 7.43 40.90
N ILE A 136 16.54 8.19 39.80
CA ILE A 136 17.26 7.81 38.57
C ILE A 136 18.76 7.74 38.85
N GLU A 137 19.30 8.73 39.56
CA GLU A 137 20.72 8.78 39.96
C GLU A 137 21.09 7.66 40.94
N ALA A 138 20.14 7.21 41.76
CA ALA A 138 20.28 6.05 42.63
C ALA A 138 20.16 4.69 41.88
N GLY A 139 19.83 4.72 40.59
CA GLY A 139 19.67 3.53 39.74
C GLY A 139 18.27 2.93 39.71
N ASP A 140 17.27 3.62 40.28
CA ASP A 140 15.88 3.21 40.16
C ASP A 140 15.37 3.46 38.74
N LEU A 141 14.76 2.44 38.14
CA LEU A 141 14.11 2.56 36.85
C LEU A 141 12.67 3.06 37.05
N PRO A 142 12.22 4.08 36.30
CA PRO A 142 10.83 4.50 36.34
C PRO A 142 9.92 3.36 35.88
N ASP A 143 8.90 3.07 36.69
CA ASP A 143 7.81 2.18 36.31
C ASP A 143 6.74 2.99 35.58
N PHE A 144 6.39 2.55 34.38
CA PHE A 144 5.35 3.18 33.57
C PHE A 144 4.10 2.32 33.64
N PRO A 145 2.96 2.83 34.16
CA PRO A 145 1.74 2.05 34.37
C PRO A 145 1.08 1.53 33.09
N SER A 146 1.53 2.01 31.93
CA SER A 146 1.11 1.57 30.61
C SER A 146 2.32 1.53 29.69
N VAL A 147 2.33 0.61 28.73
CA VAL A 147 3.49 0.44 27.86
C VAL A 147 3.61 1.68 26.95
N PRO A 148 4.78 2.36 26.91
CA PRO A 148 4.98 3.58 26.13
C PRO A 148 4.79 3.40 24.62
N MET A 149 4.95 2.17 24.15
CA MET A 149 5.21 1.84 22.77
C MET A 149 4.25 0.77 22.28
N ARG A 150 4.18 0.69 20.95
CA ARG A 150 3.47 -0.37 20.25
C ARG A 150 3.85 -1.72 20.85
N GLN A 151 2.87 -2.50 21.27
CA GLN A 151 3.06 -3.88 21.71
C GLN A 151 2.23 -4.78 20.79
N VAL A 152 2.79 -5.94 20.41
CA VAL A 152 2.03 -6.99 19.76
C VAL A 152 1.83 -8.10 20.78
N ASP A 153 0.58 -8.31 21.22
CA ASP A 153 0.18 -9.54 21.87
C ASP A 153 0.16 -10.64 20.80
N GLN A 154 1.10 -11.60 20.87
CA GLN A 154 1.24 -12.66 19.86
C GLN A 154 0.21 -13.79 20.02
N GLU A 155 -0.41 -13.91 21.20
CA GLU A 155 -1.44 -14.92 21.42
C GLU A 155 -2.75 -14.45 20.79
N LEU A 156 -3.12 -13.21 21.09
CA LEU A 156 -4.35 -12.60 20.60
C LEU A 156 -4.20 -11.98 19.21
N TRP A 157 -2.97 -11.62 18.81
CA TRP A 157 -2.65 -10.78 17.64
C TRP A 157 -3.35 -9.43 17.70
N VAL A 158 -3.31 -8.86 18.90
CA VAL A 158 -3.77 -7.52 19.20
C VAL A 158 -2.56 -6.61 19.28
N VAL A 159 -2.65 -5.45 18.63
CA VAL A 159 -1.66 -4.39 18.82
C VAL A 159 -2.23 -3.38 19.80
N GLU A 160 -1.48 -3.10 20.86
CA GLU A 160 -1.74 -1.97 21.73
C GLU A 160 -0.90 -0.77 21.26
N ILE A 161 -1.55 0.35 20.97
CA ILE A 161 -0.90 1.62 20.58
C ILE A 161 -1.46 2.71 21.49
N ALA A 162 -0.66 3.17 22.45
CA ALA A 162 -1.06 4.21 23.40
C ALA A 162 -2.40 3.91 24.11
N GLY A 163 -2.60 2.66 24.55
CA GLY A 163 -3.81 2.20 25.24
C GLY A 163 -5.00 1.87 24.33
N GLU A 164 -4.87 2.02 23.01
CA GLU A 164 -5.85 1.54 22.04
C GLU A 164 -5.47 0.14 21.53
N GLU A 165 -6.44 -0.77 21.54
CA GLU A 165 -6.29 -2.11 20.98
C GLU A 165 -6.80 -2.19 19.53
N LEU A 166 -6.01 -2.82 18.67
CA LEU A 166 -6.38 -3.19 17.29
C LEU A 166 -6.23 -4.70 17.08
N ASP A 167 -7.32 -5.36 16.66
CA ASP A 167 -7.32 -6.79 16.32
C ASP A 167 -6.82 -7.00 14.87
N LEU A 168 -5.58 -7.45 14.72
CA LEU A 168 -4.96 -7.68 13.41
C LEU A 168 -5.64 -8.81 12.63
N LYS A 169 -6.11 -9.85 13.33
CA LYS A 169 -6.78 -11.00 12.68
C LYS A 169 -8.12 -10.59 12.09
N ALA A 170 -8.91 -9.82 12.83
CA ALA A 170 -10.19 -9.32 12.34
C ALA A 170 -9.99 -8.47 11.08
N ILE A 171 -9.01 -7.56 11.08
CA ILE A 171 -8.65 -6.75 9.92
C ILE A 171 -8.19 -7.64 8.75
N GLU A 172 -7.34 -8.63 9.00
CA GLU A 172 -6.84 -9.55 7.97
C GLU A 172 -7.96 -10.32 7.28
N ILE A 173 -8.88 -10.90 8.06
CA ILE A 173 -10.02 -11.65 7.55
C ILE A 173 -10.85 -10.78 6.63
N GLU A 174 -11.12 -9.54 7.05
CA GLU A 174 -11.89 -8.59 6.28
C GLU A 174 -11.16 -8.14 5.00
N LEU A 175 -9.85 -7.86 5.08
CA LEU A 175 -9.03 -7.54 3.91
C LEU A 175 -9.03 -8.69 2.88
N ARG A 176 -8.90 -9.95 3.33
CA ARG A 176 -9.00 -11.13 2.45
C ARG A 176 -10.37 -11.24 1.79
N ARG A 177 -11.45 -11.02 2.55
CA ARG A 177 -12.82 -11.01 2.01
C ARG A 177 -12.99 -9.94 0.94
N ILE A 178 -12.55 -8.71 1.21
CA ILE A 178 -12.61 -7.59 0.26
C ILE A 178 -11.78 -7.93 -0.98
N LEU A 179 -10.55 -8.43 -0.84
CA LEU A 179 -9.69 -8.77 -1.98
C LEU A 179 -10.31 -9.86 -2.87
N ALA A 180 -10.93 -10.88 -2.27
CA ALA A 180 -11.63 -11.92 -3.01
C ALA A 180 -12.77 -11.32 -3.85
N ARG A 181 -13.56 -10.42 -3.25
CA ARG A 181 -14.66 -9.73 -3.95
C ARG A 181 -14.15 -8.79 -5.05
N VAL A 182 -13.06 -8.06 -4.80
CA VAL A 182 -12.41 -7.22 -5.82
C VAL A 182 -11.93 -8.06 -7.00
N THR A 183 -11.33 -9.22 -6.73
CA THR A 183 -10.81 -10.14 -7.76
C THR A 183 -11.93 -10.76 -8.59
N GLU A 184 -13.08 -11.06 -7.98
CA GLU A 184 -14.27 -11.54 -8.69
C GLU A 184 -14.82 -10.47 -9.65
N LEU A 185 -14.86 -9.22 -9.21
CA LEU A 185 -15.41 -8.10 -9.98
C LEU A 185 -14.45 -7.58 -11.05
N GLU A 186 -13.15 -7.63 -10.80
CA GLU A 186 -12.12 -7.19 -11.73
C GLU A 186 -10.94 -8.19 -11.73
N PRO A 187 -11.03 -9.26 -12.54
CA PRO A 187 -9.99 -10.27 -12.60
C PRO A 187 -8.61 -9.73 -13.00
N LEU A 188 -8.53 -8.64 -13.77
CA LEU A 188 -7.24 -8.03 -14.13
C LEU A 188 -6.57 -7.33 -12.95
N ALA A 189 -7.30 -7.07 -11.86
CA ALA A 189 -6.69 -6.62 -10.61
C ALA A 189 -5.74 -7.67 -10.02
N THR A 190 -5.74 -8.92 -10.49
CA THR A 190 -4.75 -9.96 -10.11
C THR A 190 -3.36 -9.76 -10.67
N VAL A 191 -3.19 -8.90 -11.68
CA VAL A 191 -1.89 -8.60 -12.25
C VAL A 191 -1.01 -7.91 -11.18
N GLU A 192 0.09 -8.57 -10.83
CA GLU A 192 0.99 -8.12 -9.75
C GLU A 192 1.74 -6.84 -10.11
N ASP A 193 2.05 -6.63 -11.40
CA ASP A 193 2.72 -5.42 -11.86
C ASP A 193 1.74 -4.23 -11.86
N PRO A 194 1.94 -3.21 -11.00
CA PRO A 194 1.01 -2.08 -10.90
C PRO A 194 0.99 -1.21 -12.16
N GLY A 195 2.10 -1.14 -12.89
CA GLY A 195 2.22 -0.40 -14.15
C GLY A 195 1.43 -1.08 -15.26
N LEU A 196 1.54 -2.40 -15.36
CA LEU A 196 0.78 -3.24 -16.27
C LEU A 196 -0.71 -3.24 -15.90
N ALA A 197 -1.06 -3.37 -14.62
CA ALA A 197 -2.45 -3.32 -14.17
C ALA A 197 -3.08 -1.95 -14.49
N THR A 198 -2.36 -0.85 -14.29
CA THR A 198 -2.80 0.50 -14.68
C THR A 198 -2.91 0.65 -16.18
N LEU A 199 -1.98 0.07 -16.95
CA LEU A 199 -1.98 0.12 -18.40
C LEU A 199 -3.14 -0.69 -18.99
N LEU A 200 -3.39 -1.89 -18.46
CA LEU A 200 -4.55 -2.73 -18.78
C LEU A 200 -5.86 -2.05 -18.39
N ALA A 201 -5.89 -1.34 -17.26
CA ALA A 201 -7.05 -0.55 -16.86
C ALA A 201 -7.31 0.66 -17.77
N ARG A 202 -6.31 1.14 -18.50
CA ARG A 202 -6.43 2.21 -19.50
C ARG A 202 -6.76 1.68 -20.90
N LEU A 203 -6.68 0.38 -21.13
CA LEU A 203 -7.16 -0.17 -22.39
C LEU A 203 -8.68 -0.05 -22.44
N PRO A 204 -9.26 0.28 -23.61
CA PRO A 204 -10.71 0.17 -23.78
C PRO A 204 -11.14 -1.27 -23.42
N PRO A 205 -12.36 -1.47 -22.90
CA PRO A 205 -12.89 -2.81 -22.69
C PRO A 205 -12.70 -3.60 -23.98
N PHE A 206 -12.19 -4.83 -23.85
CA PHE A 206 -12.02 -5.69 -25.01
C PHE A 206 -13.36 -5.75 -25.74
N PRO A 207 -13.39 -5.47 -27.04
CA PRO A 207 -14.60 -5.63 -27.83
C PRO A 207 -15.15 -7.04 -27.53
N PRO A 208 -16.44 -7.19 -27.19
CA PRO A 208 -17.01 -8.51 -26.93
C PRO A 208 -16.86 -9.44 -28.15
N GLU A 209 -16.65 -8.86 -29.33
CA GLU A 209 -16.33 -9.49 -30.61
C GLU A 209 -14.96 -10.21 -30.63
N LEU A 210 -14.02 -9.82 -29.76
CA LEU A 210 -12.67 -10.39 -29.63
C LEU A 210 -12.59 -11.44 -28.50
N GLY A 211 -13.73 -11.99 -28.07
CA GLY A 211 -13.80 -12.98 -27.01
C GLY A 211 -12.64 -13.98 -27.06
N LEU A 212 -11.91 -14.11 -25.95
CA LEU A 212 -10.78 -15.03 -25.81
C LEU A 212 -11.18 -16.51 -25.98
N ASP A 213 -12.49 -16.77 -26.01
CA ASP A 213 -13.11 -18.06 -26.37
C ASP A 213 -13.26 -18.26 -27.89
N ALA A 214 -12.79 -17.32 -28.72
CA ALA A 214 -12.71 -17.55 -30.14
C ALA A 214 -11.84 -18.81 -30.36
N PRO A 215 -12.39 -19.88 -30.95
CA PRO A 215 -11.70 -21.15 -31.06
C PRO A 215 -10.35 -20.89 -31.70
N THR A 216 -9.27 -21.20 -30.96
CA THR A 216 -7.92 -21.09 -31.48
C THR A 216 -7.91 -21.77 -32.83
N ARG A 217 -7.59 -20.96 -33.83
CA ARG A 217 -7.49 -21.34 -35.24
C ARG A 217 -6.86 -22.73 -35.33
N ARG A 218 -7.54 -23.67 -35.98
CA ARG A 218 -7.01 -25.04 -36.06
C ARG A 218 -5.66 -25.01 -36.79
N PRO A 219 -4.67 -25.80 -36.36
CA PRO A 219 -3.31 -25.77 -36.89
C PRO A 219 -3.19 -26.14 -38.38
N ASP A 220 -4.28 -26.60 -39.00
CA ASP A 220 -4.41 -26.98 -40.42
C ASP A 220 -4.96 -25.87 -41.33
N GLU A 221 -5.26 -24.68 -40.82
CA GLU A 221 -5.77 -23.58 -41.65
C GLU A 221 -4.63 -22.83 -42.39
N ASP A 222 -4.45 -23.17 -43.66
CA ASP A 222 -3.34 -22.72 -44.51
C ASP A 222 -3.45 -21.21 -44.85
N VAL A 223 -2.48 -20.41 -44.39
CA VAL A 223 -2.40 -18.95 -44.58
C VAL A 223 -1.87 -18.63 -45.98
N ARG A 224 -2.61 -19.00 -47.02
CA ARG A 224 -2.26 -18.60 -48.39
C ARG A 224 -3.50 -18.29 -49.20
N THR A 225 -3.75 -16.99 -49.37
CA THR A 225 -4.12 -16.30 -50.63
C THR A 225 -4.99 -15.07 -50.34
N ARG A 226 -4.38 -13.98 -49.88
CA ARG A 226 -4.93 -12.65 -50.17
C ARG A 226 -3.90 -11.53 -50.03
N THR A 227 -2.99 -11.45 -51.00
CA THR A 227 -2.23 -10.22 -51.20
C THR A 227 -2.09 -9.94 -52.69
N ASP A 228 -3.19 -9.49 -53.29
CA ASP A 228 -3.17 -8.66 -54.49
C ASP A 228 -3.82 -7.32 -54.13
N ARG A 229 -3.00 -6.32 -53.79
CA ARG A 229 -3.26 -4.90 -54.10
C ARG A 229 -2.11 -3.97 -53.69
N GLU A 230 -1.50 -3.42 -54.74
CA GLU A 230 -0.89 -2.09 -54.93
C GLU A 230 0.32 -1.62 -54.09
N PRO A 231 1.38 -1.11 -54.75
CA PRO A 231 2.50 -0.45 -54.10
C PRO A 231 2.23 1.06 -53.97
N ALA A 232 2.11 1.55 -52.74
CA ALA A 232 2.25 2.97 -52.42
C ALA A 232 3.67 3.21 -51.87
N ALA A 233 4.38 4.14 -52.53
CA ALA A 233 5.73 4.55 -52.23
C ALA A 233 5.88 5.04 -50.78
N VAL A 234 6.87 4.48 -50.07
CA VAL A 234 7.32 4.98 -48.76
C VAL A 234 8.79 5.36 -48.90
N HIS A 235 9.07 6.66 -48.74
CA HIS A 235 10.39 7.18 -48.44
C HIS A 235 10.87 6.59 -47.12
N GLN A 236 11.90 5.74 -47.17
CA GLN A 236 12.66 5.35 -46.00
C GLN A 236 13.64 6.47 -45.65
N ARG A 237 13.45 7.09 -44.48
CA ARG A 237 14.53 7.75 -43.74
C ARG A 237 15.04 6.72 -42.73
N GLU A 238 16.32 6.39 -42.84
CA GLU A 238 17.04 5.56 -41.88
C GLU A 238 17.06 6.24 -40.50
N PRO A 239 16.74 5.52 -39.41
CA PRO A 239 17.09 5.98 -38.07
C PRO A 239 18.54 5.61 -37.76
N ASN A 240 19.31 6.65 -37.46
CA ASN A 240 20.70 6.60 -37.03
C ASN A 240 20.81 5.88 -35.67
N GLU A 241 21.46 4.72 -35.64
CA GLU A 241 21.87 4.06 -34.39
C GLU A 241 23.04 4.81 -33.77
N THR A 242 22.76 5.74 -32.85
CA THR A 242 23.76 6.09 -31.84
C THR A 242 23.10 6.72 -30.61
N THR A 243 23.53 6.25 -29.45
CA THR A 243 23.43 6.89 -28.11
C THR A 243 22.33 6.35 -27.19
N VAL A 244 22.65 5.27 -26.47
CA VAL A 244 22.14 5.03 -25.12
C VAL A 244 23.35 4.77 -24.22
N PRO A 245 23.70 5.64 -23.25
CA PRO A 245 24.67 5.28 -22.22
C PRO A 245 23.99 4.37 -21.18
N ARG A 246 24.64 3.23 -20.92
CA ARG A 246 24.33 2.33 -19.80
C ARG A 246 24.55 3.06 -18.47
N VAL A 247 23.50 3.20 -17.68
CA VAL A 247 23.59 3.49 -16.24
C VAL A 247 23.53 2.15 -15.51
N ALA A 248 24.69 1.52 -15.38
CA ALA A 248 24.89 0.33 -14.57
C ALA A 248 26.35 0.30 -14.13
N ASP A 249 26.71 1.19 -13.19
CA ASP A 249 27.93 1.12 -12.38
C ASP A 249 27.80 2.15 -11.25
N ALA A 250 27.10 1.80 -10.18
CA ALA A 250 27.08 2.59 -8.94
C ALA A 250 26.72 1.73 -7.73
N LEU A 251 27.29 0.54 -7.59
CA LEU A 251 27.31 -0.21 -6.33
C LEU A 251 28.54 -1.13 -6.32
N ALA A 252 29.72 -0.55 -6.06
CA ALA A 252 30.90 -1.29 -5.64
C ALA A 252 31.09 -1.08 -4.12
N PRO A 253 31.43 -2.11 -3.35
CA PRO A 253 31.69 -1.97 -1.91
C PRO A 253 32.97 -1.18 -1.66
N ALA A 254 32.91 -0.28 -0.68
CA ALA A 254 34.06 0.48 -0.20
C ALA A 254 35.15 -0.48 0.30
N GLN A 255 36.35 -0.35 -0.26
CA GLN A 255 37.54 -1.01 0.25
C GLN A 255 37.93 -0.35 1.59
N GLU A 256 38.04 -1.18 2.63
CA GLU A 256 38.71 -0.84 3.88
C GLU A 256 40.14 -0.40 3.57
N THR A 257 40.45 0.85 3.89
CA THR A 257 41.83 1.35 3.92
C THR A 257 42.35 1.11 5.33
N ASP A 258 43.32 0.20 5.39
CA ASP A 258 44.10 -0.17 6.56
C ASP A 258 44.94 1.05 6.99
N GLU A 259 44.48 1.79 8.00
CA GLU A 259 45.28 2.86 8.62
C GLU A 259 46.35 2.23 9.52
N GLN A 260 47.57 2.18 8.97
CA GLN A 260 48.81 1.99 9.71
C GLN A 260 48.94 3.06 10.82
N GLY A 261 48.79 2.61 12.06
CA GLY A 261 49.12 3.41 13.25
C GLY A 261 50.63 3.65 13.37
N PRO A 262 51.06 4.82 13.87
CA PRO A 262 52.47 5.19 13.93
C PRO A 262 53.23 4.50 15.07
N ASP A 263 54.49 4.21 14.77
CA ASP A 263 55.53 3.66 15.64
C ASP A 263 55.61 4.34 17.01
N ALA A 264 55.65 3.53 18.06
CA ALA A 264 56.08 3.93 19.38
C ALA A 264 57.61 4.08 19.42
N PRO A 265 58.17 5.14 20.02
CA PRO A 265 59.61 5.23 20.23
C PRO A 265 60.07 4.35 21.39
N GLU A 266 61.13 3.57 21.14
CA GLU A 266 62.00 3.02 22.18
C GLU A 266 62.61 4.17 23.00
N ALA A 267 62.63 4.00 24.33
CA ALA A 267 63.54 4.69 25.21
C ALA A 267 63.84 3.82 26.46
N ASP A 268 65.08 3.33 26.49
CA ASP A 268 66.01 3.08 27.62
C ASP A 268 65.50 2.50 28.95
#